data_AF-A0A397V8G0-F1
#
_entry.id   AF-A0A397V8G0-F1
#
_cell.length_a   1.000
_cell.length_b   1.000
_cell.length_c   1.000
_cell.angle_alpha   90.00
_cell.angle_beta   90.00
_cell.angle_gamma   90.00
#
_symmetry.space_group_name_H-M   'P 1'
#
loop_
_entity.id
_entity.type
_entity.pdbx_description
1 polymer ?
#
loop_
_entity_poly.entity_id
_entity_poly.type
_entity_poly.pdbx_seq_one_letter_code
_entity_poly.pdbx_strand_id
1 'polypeptide(L)'
;MNIQKFLASLEDVLNDYYPLAGTLKNSSNGRTVIDCNDRGVQFIIAECSDITISQLEEKNWEHAVTPHGLMPQTIIPNKIDPILFIIQYTTFADGSLALSFSIHHQIMDDFGLFTFIENWGRRARLEPIDPPIHDRIPFEFFVRKPTESKFSNAQMSPVSTSVTTKIFRFSHDDLKRLRDYYSVGIPNGSWISTNDALVAHIWRAVIRARNIDLDTEVFSRFSLDG
;
A
#
# COMPACT_ATOMS: atom_id res chain seq x y z
N MET A 1 16.98 9.12 17.45
CA MET A 1 16.85 9.93 16.22
C MET A 1 16.08 11.21 16.55
N ASN A 2 16.41 12.37 15.97
CA ASN A 2 15.79 13.65 16.35
C ASN A 2 14.50 13.89 15.55
N ILE A 3 13.34 13.83 16.20
CA ILE A 3 12.03 14.07 15.59
C ILE A 3 11.91 15.44 14.91
N GLN A 4 12.60 16.46 15.41
CA GLN A 4 12.58 17.80 14.79
C GLN A 4 13.20 17.79 13.40
N LYS A 5 14.26 16.99 13.17
CA LYS A 5 14.83 16.83 11.83
C LYS A 5 13.84 16.17 10.87
N PHE A 6 13.05 15.23 11.39
CA PHE A 6 12.07 14.47 10.63
C PHE A 6 10.87 15.32 10.22
N LEU A 7 10.37 16.16 11.14
CA LEU A 7 9.33 17.15 10.87
C LEU A 7 9.81 18.21 9.87
N ALA A 8 11.01 18.76 10.08
CA ALA A 8 11.57 19.76 9.19
C ALA A 8 11.76 19.22 7.76
N SER A 9 12.27 17.99 7.58
CA SER A 9 12.41 17.39 6.25
C SER A 9 11.08 17.01 5.62
N LEU A 10 10.05 16.71 6.42
CA LEU A 10 8.70 16.42 5.95
C LEU A 10 8.02 17.69 5.42
N GLU A 11 8.02 18.76 6.22
CA GLU A 11 7.49 20.07 5.81
C GLU A 11 8.10 20.53 4.49
N ASP A 12 9.39 20.31 4.37
CA ASP A 12 10.19 20.72 3.24
C ASP A 12 9.94 19.90 1.96
N VAL A 13 9.88 18.56 2.05
CA VAL A 13 9.51 17.72 0.88
C VAL A 13 8.04 17.91 0.47
N LEU A 14 7.16 18.29 1.40
CA LEU A 14 5.76 18.59 1.09
C LEU A 14 5.59 19.82 0.20
N ASN A 15 6.58 20.70 0.07
CA ASN A 15 6.54 21.76 -0.95
C ASN A 15 6.55 21.18 -2.37
N ASP A 16 7.34 20.13 -2.59
CA ASP A 16 7.38 19.40 -3.86
C ASP A 16 6.17 18.47 -4.00
N TYR A 17 5.63 17.95 -2.89
CA TYR A 17 4.47 17.04 -2.85
C TYR A 17 3.20 17.71 -2.31
N TYR A 18 2.98 18.98 -2.65
CA TYR A 18 1.90 19.80 -2.10
C TYR A 18 0.48 19.20 -2.21
N PRO A 19 0.11 18.38 -3.23
CA PRO A 19 -1.23 17.78 -3.25
C PRO A 19 -1.52 16.85 -2.07
N LEU A 20 -0.48 16.28 -1.44
CA LEU A 20 -0.65 15.42 -0.25
C LEU A 20 -1.17 16.21 0.97
N ALA A 21 -0.92 17.52 1.02
CA ALA A 21 -1.38 18.44 2.06
C ALA A 21 -2.77 19.05 1.74
N GLY A 22 -3.43 18.60 0.68
CA GLY A 22 -4.74 19.09 0.27
C GLY A 22 -5.92 18.35 0.89
N THR A 23 -7.08 18.49 0.25
CA THR A 23 -8.32 17.75 0.57
C THR A 23 -9.00 17.28 -0.72
N LEU A 24 -9.90 16.29 -0.64
CA LEU A 24 -10.71 15.90 -1.80
C LEU A 24 -12.00 16.72 -1.86
N LYS A 25 -12.34 17.17 -3.07
CA LYS A 25 -13.62 17.82 -3.38
C LYS A 25 -14.23 17.20 -4.62
N ASN A 26 -15.55 17.22 -4.70
CA ASN A 26 -16.25 16.90 -5.95
C ASN A 26 -16.48 18.19 -6.73
N SER A 27 -16.02 18.23 -7.97
CA SER A 27 -16.30 19.33 -8.91
C SER A 27 -17.76 19.26 -9.38
N SER A 28 -18.21 20.35 -10.01
CA SER A 28 -19.59 20.49 -10.53
C SER A 28 -19.97 19.45 -11.58
N ASN A 29 -18.99 18.83 -12.26
CA ASN A 29 -19.21 17.74 -13.23
C ASN A 29 -19.11 16.33 -12.60
N GLY A 30 -19.08 16.23 -11.27
CA GLY A 30 -19.03 14.97 -10.53
C GLY A 30 -17.65 14.29 -10.49
N ARG A 31 -16.59 14.96 -10.97
CA ARG A 31 -15.22 14.44 -10.83
C ARG A 31 -14.70 14.74 -9.42
N THR A 32 -13.94 13.81 -8.86
CA THR A 32 -13.18 14.09 -7.64
C THR A 32 -11.88 14.80 -8.02
N VAL A 33 -11.58 15.91 -7.36
CA VAL A 33 -10.38 16.73 -7.55
C VAL A 33 -9.67 16.93 -6.22
N ILE A 34 -8.36 17.13 -6.27
CA ILE A 34 -7.56 17.52 -5.10
C ILE A 34 -7.62 19.05 -5.01
N ASP A 35 -8.12 19.55 -3.89
CA ASP A 35 -8.00 20.96 -3.50
C ASP A 35 -6.72 21.14 -2.70
N CYS A 36 -5.69 21.69 -3.36
CA CYS A 36 -4.37 21.98 -2.79
C CYS A 36 -4.44 23.22 -1.90
N ASN A 37 -5.08 23.07 -0.74
CA ASN A 37 -5.43 24.16 0.18
C ASN A 37 -4.56 24.22 1.44
N ASP A 38 -3.41 23.54 1.43
CA ASP A 38 -2.43 23.51 2.51
C ASP A 38 -3.03 23.19 3.89
N ARG A 39 -4.09 22.35 3.93
CA ARG A 39 -4.66 21.81 5.18
C ARG A 39 -3.65 20.97 5.96
N GLY A 40 -2.62 20.47 5.28
CA GLY A 40 -1.51 19.74 5.87
C GLY A 40 -1.74 18.23 5.91
N VAL A 41 -0.70 17.54 6.36
CA VAL A 41 -0.74 16.10 6.65
C VAL A 41 -0.86 15.89 8.15
N GLN A 42 -1.47 14.79 8.58
CA GLN A 42 -1.50 14.46 10.00
C GLN A 42 -0.22 13.70 10.39
N PHE A 43 0.54 14.24 11.35
CA PHE A 43 1.70 13.57 11.90
C PHE A 43 1.41 13.14 13.34
N ILE A 44 1.41 11.83 13.59
CA ILE A 44 1.14 11.22 14.90
C ILE A 44 2.45 10.78 15.53
N ILE A 45 2.68 11.18 16.78
CA ILE A 45 3.80 10.70 17.59
C ILE A 45 3.23 9.68 18.58
N ALA A 46 3.75 8.47 18.56
CA ALA A 46 3.33 7.37 19.40
C ALA A 46 4.53 6.69 20.05
N GLU A 47 4.26 5.96 21.13
CA GLU A 47 5.26 5.16 21.84
C GLU A 47 4.70 3.76 22.08
N CYS A 48 5.54 2.75 21.88
CA CYS A 48 5.29 1.36 22.19
C CYS A 48 6.33 0.91 23.22
N SER A 49 6.09 1.23 24.49
CA SER A 49 7.06 1.06 25.58
C SER A 49 7.20 -0.39 26.07
N ASP A 50 6.34 -1.31 25.61
CA ASP A 50 6.25 -2.68 26.14
C ASP A 50 6.92 -3.73 25.25
N ILE A 51 7.29 -3.37 24.01
CA ILE A 51 7.80 -4.30 22.99
C ILE A 51 9.02 -3.67 22.30
N THR A 52 9.96 -4.51 21.86
CA THR A 52 11.10 -4.12 21.01
C THR A 52 10.92 -4.65 19.58
N ILE A 53 11.61 -4.06 18.60
CA ILE A 53 11.57 -4.58 17.22
C ILE A 53 12.17 -5.99 17.17
N SER A 54 13.24 -6.27 17.90
CA SER A 54 13.86 -7.61 17.93
C SER A 54 12.88 -8.69 18.42
N GLN A 55 12.02 -8.38 19.39
CA GLN A 55 10.96 -9.31 19.82
C GLN A 55 9.94 -9.58 18.70
N LEU A 56 9.59 -8.58 17.88
CA LEU A 56 8.71 -8.77 16.73
C LEU A 56 9.38 -9.62 15.64
N GLU A 57 10.67 -9.40 15.40
CA GLU A 57 11.47 -10.19 14.45
C GLU A 57 11.60 -11.66 14.87
N GLU A 58 11.87 -11.94 16.15
CA GLU A 58 11.90 -13.30 16.72
C GLU A 58 10.56 -14.02 16.54
N LYS A 59 9.45 -13.28 16.60
CA LYS A 59 8.10 -13.77 16.35
C LYS A 59 7.70 -13.69 14.88
N ASN A 60 8.65 -13.47 13.97
CA ASN A 60 8.42 -13.44 12.53
C ASN A 60 7.32 -12.45 12.11
N TRP A 61 7.12 -11.38 12.87
CA TRP A 61 6.06 -10.39 12.63
C TRP A 61 4.66 -11.01 12.56
N GLU A 62 4.41 -12.05 13.35
CA GLU A 62 3.08 -12.66 13.42
C GLU A 62 2.02 -11.63 13.84
N HIS A 63 0.90 -11.59 13.12
CA HIS A 63 -0.16 -10.62 13.36
C HIS A 63 -0.72 -10.71 14.79
N ALA A 64 -0.73 -11.91 15.40
CA ALA A 64 -1.22 -12.13 16.75
C ALA A 64 -0.41 -11.39 17.84
N VAL A 65 0.86 -11.04 17.55
CA VAL A 65 1.76 -10.37 18.51
C VAL A 65 2.16 -8.96 18.04
N THR A 66 1.76 -8.57 16.83
CA THR A 66 2.05 -7.24 16.29
C THR A 66 1.03 -6.24 16.86
N PRO A 67 1.45 -5.16 17.55
CA PRO A 67 0.51 -4.22 18.16
C PRO A 67 -0.38 -3.55 17.12
N HIS A 68 -1.70 -3.60 17.32
CA HIS A 68 -2.67 -2.96 16.43
C HIS A 68 -2.45 -1.44 16.31
N GLY A 69 -1.91 -0.82 17.35
CA GLY A 69 -1.62 0.62 17.41
C GLY A 69 -0.43 1.07 16.56
N LEU A 70 0.29 0.18 15.86
CA LEU A 70 1.39 0.59 14.97
C LEU A 70 0.91 1.30 13.70
N MET A 71 -0.34 1.09 13.29
CA MET A 71 -0.91 1.71 12.11
C MET A 71 -1.87 2.84 12.49
N PRO A 72 -1.82 4.01 11.81
CA PRO A 72 -2.82 5.04 12.01
C PRO A 72 -4.20 4.54 11.58
N GLN A 73 -5.26 5.09 12.18
CA GLN A 73 -6.64 4.78 11.76
C GLN A 73 -6.82 5.12 10.28
N THR A 74 -7.48 4.22 9.54
CA THR A 74 -7.72 4.40 8.11
C THR A 74 -8.51 5.68 7.86
N ILE A 75 -8.06 6.48 6.88
CA ILE A 75 -8.82 7.62 6.37
C ILE A 75 -10.16 7.11 5.86
N ILE A 76 -11.26 7.57 6.44
CA ILE A 76 -12.62 7.19 6.03
C ILE A 76 -13.05 8.12 4.89
N PRO A 77 -13.28 7.60 3.66
CA PRO A 77 -13.57 8.42 2.47
C PRO A 77 -14.82 9.30 2.55
N ASN A 78 -15.73 9.01 3.50
CA ASN A 78 -17.02 9.70 3.65
C ASN A 78 -17.02 10.82 4.71
N LYS A 79 -15.84 11.26 5.19
CA LYS A 79 -15.76 12.45 6.05
C LYS A 79 -15.71 13.71 5.18
N ILE A 80 -16.35 14.79 5.64
CA ILE A 80 -16.20 16.12 5.02
C ILE A 80 -14.74 16.54 5.20
N ASP A 81 -14.04 16.83 4.09
CA ASP A 81 -12.62 17.22 4.04
C ASP A 81 -11.65 16.21 4.69
N PRO A 82 -11.51 14.98 4.17
CA PRO A 82 -10.61 14.01 4.77
C PRO A 82 -9.15 14.48 4.63
N ILE A 83 -8.39 14.38 5.72
CA ILE A 83 -6.92 14.45 5.66
C ILE A 83 -6.46 13.35 4.71
N LEU A 84 -5.68 13.70 3.69
CA LEU A 84 -5.33 12.78 2.61
C LEU A 84 -4.18 11.85 2.97
N PHE A 85 -3.35 12.27 3.93
CA PHE A 85 -2.16 11.55 4.31
C PHE A 85 -1.89 11.67 5.82
N ILE A 86 -1.74 10.52 6.46
CA ILE A 86 -1.42 10.37 7.87
C ILE A 86 -0.10 9.60 7.96
N ILE A 87 0.84 10.15 8.73
CA ILE A 87 2.12 9.54 9.05
C ILE A 87 2.14 9.32 10.55
N GLN A 88 2.49 8.10 10.98
CA GLN A 88 2.70 7.77 12.39
C GLN A 88 4.16 7.41 12.64
N TYR A 89 4.75 8.09 13.62
CA TYR A 89 6.10 7.89 14.14
C TYR A 89 6.00 7.17 15.49
N THR A 90 6.36 5.90 15.56
CA THR A 90 6.23 5.08 16.77
C THR A 90 7.57 4.61 17.31
N THR A 91 7.99 5.12 18.47
CA THR A 91 9.23 4.67 19.15
C THR A 91 8.97 3.46 20.03
N PHE A 92 9.83 2.45 19.95
CA PHE A 92 9.75 1.23 20.76
C PHE A 92 10.60 1.33 22.03
N ALA A 93 10.45 0.37 22.94
CA ALA A 93 11.14 0.30 24.22
C ALA A 93 12.68 0.34 24.12
N ASP A 94 13.24 -0.14 23.00
CA ASP A 94 14.68 -0.15 22.71
C ASP A 94 15.16 1.11 21.95
N GLY A 95 14.27 2.10 21.75
CA GLY A 95 14.55 3.31 20.98
C GLY A 95 14.53 3.11 19.47
N SER A 96 14.19 1.91 18.97
CA SER A 96 13.92 1.68 17.55
C SER A 96 12.63 2.37 17.11
N LEU A 97 12.42 2.48 15.79
CA LEU A 97 11.33 3.27 15.21
C LEU A 97 10.57 2.48 14.14
N ALA A 98 9.24 2.54 14.19
CA ALA A 98 8.38 2.26 13.05
C ALA A 98 7.77 3.55 12.48
N LEU A 99 7.76 3.64 11.16
CA LEU A 99 6.99 4.61 10.41
C LEU A 99 5.82 3.91 9.74
N SER A 100 4.64 4.49 9.86
CA SER A 100 3.42 3.91 9.29
C SER A 100 2.61 4.99 8.59
N PHE A 101 1.94 4.59 7.52
CA PHE A 101 1.33 5.49 6.56
C PHE A 101 -0.12 5.10 6.35
N SER A 102 -1.03 6.07 6.36
CA SER A 102 -2.38 5.89 5.82
C SER A 102 -2.64 6.98 4.80
N ILE A 103 -3.01 6.57 3.59
CA ILE A 103 -3.23 7.45 2.46
C ILE A 103 -4.60 7.20 1.84
N HIS A 104 -5.25 8.26 1.39
CA HIS A 104 -6.46 8.13 0.60
C HIS A 104 -6.10 7.60 -0.81
N HIS A 105 -6.40 6.33 -1.09
CA HIS A 105 -5.89 5.63 -2.29
C HIS A 105 -6.23 6.30 -3.65
N GLN A 106 -7.24 7.18 -3.72
CA GLN A 106 -7.50 7.96 -4.96
C GLN A 106 -6.40 8.95 -5.33
N ILE A 107 -5.54 9.35 -4.39
CA ILE A 107 -4.54 10.38 -4.67
C ILE A 107 -3.20 9.80 -5.13
N MET A 108 -2.89 8.54 -4.79
CA MET A 108 -1.61 7.92 -5.06
C MET A 108 -1.74 6.39 -5.00
N ASP A 109 -1.00 5.70 -5.86
CA ASP A 109 -0.79 4.26 -5.78
C ASP A 109 0.45 3.93 -4.93
N ASP A 110 0.77 2.64 -4.82
CA ASP A 110 1.92 2.20 -4.03
C ASP A 110 3.24 2.69 -4.61
N PHE A 111 3.37 2.75 -5.95
CA PHE A 111 4.60 3.25 -6.60
C PHE A 111 4.87 4.70 -6.19
N GLY A 112 3.87 5.58 -6.34
CA GLY A 112 3.97 6.98 -5.93
C GLY A 112 4.26 7.12 -4.43
N LEU A 113 3.68 6.27 -3.58
CA LEU A 113 3.95 6.29 -2.13
C LEU A 113 5.42 5.97 -1.84
N PHE A 114 5.98 4.93 -2.45
CA PHE A 114 7.37 4.57 -2.23
C PHE A 114 8.33 5.61 -2.83
N THR A 115 8.00 6.22 -3.97
CA THR A 115 8.77 7.35 -4.52
C THR A 115 8.75 8.54 -3.57
N PHE A 116 7.60 8.87 -2.95
CA PHE A 116 7.52 9.91 -1.93
C PHE A 116 8.42 9.59 -0.73
N ILE A 117 8.35 8.37 -0.20
CA ILE A 117 9.17 7.94 0.95
C ILE A 117 10.66 8.03 0.64
N GLU A 118 11.07 7.62 -0.56
CA GLU A 118 12.45 7.73 -1.03
C GLU A 118 12.91 9.19 -1.09
N ASN A 119 12.13 10.06 -1.74
CA ASN A 119 12.45 11.48 -1.88
C ASN A 119 12.45 12.20 -0.54
N TRP A 120 11.53 11.86 0.38
CA TRP A 120 11.57 12.38 1.74
C TRP A 120 12.85 11.96 2.48
N GLY A 121 13.27 10.70 2.33
CA GLY A 121 14.53 10.20 2.86
C GLY A 121 15.74 10.97 2.31
N ARG A 122 15.77 11.24 1.00
CA ARG A 122 16.80 12.07 0.34
C ARG A 122 16.80 13.48 0.92
N ARG A 123 15.63 14.13 1.04
CA ARG A 123 15.52 15.47 1.65
C ARG A 123 16.00 15.51 3.09
N ALA A 124 15.67 14.49 3.89
CA ALA A 124 16.14 14.36 5.28
C ALA A 124 17.67 14.24 5.39
N ARG A 125 18.33 13.73 4.34
CA ARG A 125 19.80 13.66 4.20
C ARG A 125 20.41 14.86 3.48
N LEU A 126 19.61 15.88 3.14
CA LEU A 126 20.02 17.07 2.39
C LEU A 126 20.54 16.72 0.98
N GLU A 127 20.03 15.64 0.40
CA GLU A 127 20.30 15.23 -0.96
C GLU A 127 19.28 15.88 -1.91
N PRO A 128 19.67 16.20 -3.16
CA PRO A 128 18.71 16.67 -4.16
C PRO A 128 17.69 15.55 -4.44
N ILE A 129 16.47 15.94 -4.83
CA ILE A 129 15.43 15.03 -5.32
C ILE A 129 15.05 15.39 -6.75
N ASP A 130 14.50 14.43 -7.47
CA ASP A 130 13.80 14.67 -8.72
C ASP A 130 12.35 15.03 -8.39
N PRO A 131 11.90 16.27 -8.66
CA PRO A 131 10.56 16.70 -8.24
C PRO A 131 9.45 15.89 -8.95
N PRO A 132 8.34 15.60 -8.25
CA PRO A 132 7.20 14.91 -8.85
C PRO A 132 6.50 15.80 -9.89
N ILE A 133 5.93 15.15 -10.91
CA ILE A 133 5.08 15.82 -11.90
C ILE A 133 3.62 15.70 -11.44
N HIS A 134 2.99 16.84 -11.13
CA HIS A 134 1.59 16.87 -10.68
C HIS A 134 0.58 17.15 -11.78
N ASP A 135 1.04 17.46 -13.00
CA ASP A 135 0.13 17.59 -14.14
C ASP A 135 -0.38 16.21 -14.56
N ARG A 136 -1.62 15.91 -14.16
CA ARG A 136 -2.30 14.65 -14.47
C ARG A 136 -3.08 14.70 -15.79
N ILE A 137 -3.16 15.85 -16.46
CA ILE A 137 -3.92 16.05 -17.71
C ILE A 137 -3.45 15.11 -18.83
N PRO A 138 -2.15 14.84 -19.04
CA PRO A 138 -1.71 13.92 -20.08
C PRO A 138 -2.36 12.54 -19.97
N PHE A 139 -2.64 12.07 -18.75
CA PHE A 139 -3.26 10.76 -18.50
C PHE A 139 -4.79 10.75 -18.72
N GLU A 140 -5.47 11.91 -18.67
CA GLU A 140 -6.93 11.98 -18.91
C GLU A 140 -7.31 11.57 -20.35
N PHE A 141 -6.39 11.73 -21.31
CA PHE A 141 -6.65 11.40 -22.72
C PHE A 141 -6.39 9.93 -23.07
N PHE A 142 -5.62 9.20 -22.25
CA PHE A 142 -5.28 7.79 -22.49
C PHE A 142 -6.18 6.81 -21.72
N VAL A 143 -6.81 7.26 -20.63
CA VAL A 143 -7.74 6.42 -19.86
C VAL A 143 -9.11 6.42 -20.54
N ARG A 144 -9.40 5.35 -21.30
CA ARG A 144 -10.79 5.07 -21.73
C ARG A 144 -11.66 5.04 -20.47
N LYS A 145 -12.79 5.76 -20.48
CA LYS A 145 -13.81 5.62 -19.44
C LYS A 145 -14.07 4.13 -19.23
N PRO A 146 -13.97 3.61 -17.99
CA PRO A 146 -14.27 2.22 -17.73
C PRO A 146 -15.66 1.92 -18.28
N THR A 147 -15.76 1.03 -19.26
CA THR A 147 -17.03 0.35 -19.51
C THR A 147 -17.34 -0.39 -18.22
N GLU A 148 -18.50 -0.10 -17.60
CA GLU A 148 -18.93 -0.76 -16.36
C GLU A 148 -18.85 -2.28 -16.53
N SER A 149 -17.74 -2.89 -16.12
CA SER A 149 -17.64 -4.33 -16.07
C SER A 149 -18.23 -4.74 -14.73
N LYS A 150 -19.45 -5.26 -14.79
CA LYS A 150 -20.23 -5.76 -13.65
C LYS A 150 -19.67 -7.08 -13.09
N PHE A 151 -18.34 -7.20 -12.98
CA PHE A 151 -17.77 -8.28 -12.21
C PHE A 151 -17.89 -7.92 -10.73
N SER A 152 -19.09 -8.05 -10.18
CA SER A 152 -19.23 -8.12 -8.73
C SER A 152 -18.83 -9.53 -8.32
N ASN A 153 -17.92 -9.63 -7.35
CA ASN A 153 -17.80 -10.86 -6.58
C ASN A 153 -19.06 -10.94 -5.72
N ALA A 154 -20.20 -11.31 -6.32
CA ALA A 154 -21.47 -11.49 -5.64
C ALA A 154 -21.51 -12.75 -4.77
N GLN A 155 -20.38 -13.43 -4.57
CA GLN A 155 -20.23 -14.24 -3.38
C GLN A 155 -19.84 -13.30 -2.26
N MET A 156 -20.87 -12.78 -1.57
CA MET A 156 -20.74 -12.48 -0.16
C MET A 156 -20.04 -13.68 0.46
N SER A 157 -18.76 -13.53 0.79
CA SER A 157 -18.10 -14.47 1.69
C SER A 157 -19.10 -14.71 2.82
N PRO A 158 -19.39 -15.97 3.21
CA PRO A 158 -20.14 -16.21 4.43
C PRO A 158 -19.51 -15.31 5.49
N VAL A 159 -20.33 -14.58 6.25
CA VAL A 159 -19.90 -13.64 7.28
C VAL A 159 -19.09 -14.43 8.30
N SER A 160 -17.82 -14.66 7.99
CA SER A 160 -16.85 -15.29 8.85
C SER A 160 -16.42 -14.18 9.77
N THR A 161 -16.90 -14.26 11.00
CA THR A 161 -16.78 -13.22 12.01
C THR A 161 -15.36 -13.10 12.58
N SER A 162 -14.40 -13.90 12.12
CA SER A 162 -12.99 -13.70 12.43
C SER A 162 -12.10 -14.05 11.22
N VAL A 163 -11.56 -13.03 10.58
CA VAL A 163 -10.44 -13.17 9.64
C VAL A 163 -9.16 -12.95 10.42
N THR A 164 -8.14 -13.76 10.15
CA THR A 164 -6.79 -13.55 10.68
C THR A 164 -5.81 -13.35 9.53
N THR A 165 -4.75 -12.59 9.79
CA THR A 165 -3.70 -12.30 8.81
C THR A 165 -2.47 -13.13 9.14
N LYS A 166 -1.84 -13.72 8.11
CA LYS A 166 -0.60 -14.49 8.25
C LYS A 166 0.41 -14.06 7.20
N ILE A 167 1.67 -13.92 7.61
CA ILE A 167 2.78 -13.63 6.72
C ILE A 167 3.38 -14.97 6.25
N PHE A 168 3.45 -15.15 4.93
CA PHE A 168 4.14 -16.28 4.31
C PHE A 168 5.44 -15.77 3.69
N ARG A 169 6.57 -16.34 4.11
CA ARG A 169 7.89 -15.99 3.58
C ARG A 169 8.30 -17.01 2.53
N PHE A 170 8.73 -16.53 1.38
CA PHE A 170 9.27 -17.35 0.30
C PHE A 170 10.74 -16.97 0.12
N SER A 171 11.64 -17.92 0.30
CA SER A 171 13.06 -17.73 0.05
C SER A 171 13.34 -17.63 -1.46
N HIS A 172 14.55 -17.21 -1.82
CA HIS A 172 15.00 -17.22 -3.21
C HIS A 172 14.87 -18.61 -3.85
N ASP A 173 15.22 -19.67 -3.12
CA ASP A 173 15.12 -21.05 -3.60
C ASP A 173 13.66 -21.50 -3.75
N ASP A 174 12.77 -21.10 -2.84
CA ASP A 174 11.33 -21.37 -2.97
C ASP A 174 10.77 -20.73 -4.24
N LEU A 175 11.10 -19.46 -4.47
CA LEU A 175 10.67 -18.70 -5.64
C LEU A 175 11.21 -19.30 -6.94
N LYS A 176 12.48 -19.71 -6.95
CA LYS A 176 13.09 -20.40 -8.09
C LYS A 176 12.38 -21.72 -8.37
N ARG A 177 12.12 -22.54 -7.34
CA ARG A 177 11.38 -23.80 -7.47
C ARG A 177 9.97 -23.60 -8.00
N LEU A 178 9.26 -22.57 -7.53
CA LEU A 178 7.94 -22.22 -8.04
C LEU A 178 7.99 -21.85 -9.52
N ARG A 179 8.93 -20.97 -9.90
CA ARG A 179 9.10 -20.57 -11.30
C ARG A 179 9.42 -21.77 -12.19
N ASP A 180 10.34 -22.63 -11.78
CA ASP A 180 10.74 -23.80 -12.57
C ASP A 180 9.56 -24.79 -12.71
N TYR A 181 8.77 -24.99 -11.64
CA TYR A 181 7.57 -25.84 -11.68
C TYR A 181 6.50 -25.32 -12.65
N TYR A 182 6.20 -24.02 -12.63
CA TYR A 182 5.19 -23.43 -13.51
C TYR A 182 5.68 -23.14 -14.92
N SER A 183 6.99 -23.20 -15.17
CA SER A 183 7.57 -23.07 -16.51
C SER A 183 7.44 -24.36 -17.34
N VAL A 184 7.13 -25.50 -16.72
CA VAL A 184 6.95 -26.78 -17.44
C VAL A 184 5.78 -26.66 -18.41
N GLY A 185 6.06 -26.83 -19.71
CA GLY A 185 5.05 -26.76 -20.77
C GLY A 185 4.82 -25.37 -21.36
N ILE A 186 5.55 -24.35 -20.90
CA ILE A 186 5.56 -23.04 -21.56
C ILE A 186 6.28 -23.16 -22.92
N PRO A 187 5.68 -22.70 -24.03
CA PRO A 187 6.28 -22.80 -25.36
C PRO A 187 7.63 -22.09 -25.47
N ASN A 188 8.52 -22.62 -26.32
CA ASN A 188 9.80 -21.98 -26.63
C ASN A 188 9.58 -20.56 -27.16
N GLY A 189 10.29 -19.58 -26.57
CA GLY A 189 10.16 -18.16 -26.89
C GLY A 189 9.18 -17.39 -25.99
N SER A 190 8.44 -18.07 -25.11
CA SER A 190 7.64 -17.45 -24.04
C SER A 190 8.35 -17.56 -22.70
N TRP A 191 7.98 -16.70 -21.75
CA TRP A 191 8.53 -16.71 -20.39
C TRP A 191 7.46 -16.34 -19.37
N ILE A 192 7.68 -16.75 -18.11
CA ILE A 192 6.90 -16.29 -16.96
C ILE A 192 7.84 -15.61 -15.97
N SER A 193 7.35 -14.56 -15.32
CA SER A 193 8.06 -13.92 -14.23
C SER A 193 7.96 -14.72 -12.94
N THR A 194 8.83 -14.41 -11.97
CA THR A 194 8.68 -14.91 -10.60
C THR A 194 7.34 -14.52 -9.99
N ASN A 195 6.85 -13.31 -10.32
CA ASN A 195 5.56 -12.82 -9.85
C ASN A 195 4.40 -13.68 -10.40
N ASP A 196 4.41 -14.00 -11.70
CA ASP A 196 3.38 -14.83 -12.32
C ASP A 196 3.29 -16.20 -11.64
N ALA A 197 4.44 -16.85 -11.43
CA ALA A 197 4.52 -18.14 -10.77
C ALA A 197 4.02 -18.10 -9.31
N LEU A 198 4.41 -17.07 -8.55
CA LEU A 198 4.01 -16.91 -7.15
C LEU A 198 2.51 -16.62 -7.03
N VAL A 199 2.01 -15.69 -7.84
CA VAL A 199 0.60 -15.31 -7.88
C VAL A 199 -0.28 -16.51 -8.26
N ALA A 200 0.08 -17.26 -9.30
CA ALA A 200 -0.64 -18.47 -9.70
C ALA A 200 -0.65 -19.51 -8.57
N HIS A 201 0.47 -19.66 -7.85
CA HIS A 201 0.57 -20.55 -6.70
C HIS A 201 -0.35 -20.14 -5.56
N ILE A 202 -0.31 -18.86 -5.16
CA ILE A 202 -1.14 -18.32 -4.10
C ILE A 202 -2.62 -18.45 -4.45
N TRP A 203 -3.00 -18.08 -5.68
CA TRP A 203 -4.38 -18.20 -6.12
C TRP A 203 -4.87 -19.66 -6.03
N ARG A 204 -4.10 -20.61 -6.56
CA ARG A 204 -4.42 -22.05 -6.47
C ARG A 204 -4.54 -22.52 -5.02
N ALA A 205 -3.63 -22.08 -4.14
CA ALA A 205 -3.64 -22.44 -2.72
C ALA A 205 -4.87 -21.88 -2.01
N VAL A 206 -5.24 -20.61 -2.27
CA VAL A 206 -6.42 -19.95 -1.70
C VAL A 206 -7.71 -20.65 -2.14
N ILE A 207 -7.86 -20.99 -3.42
CA ILE A 207 -9.05 -21.70 -3.91
C ILE A 207 -9.19 -23.07 -3.23
N ARG A 208 -8.10 -23.84 -3.13
CA ARG A 208 -8.10 -25.13 -2.42
C ARG A 208 -8.46 -24.98 -0.94
N ALA A 209 -7.89 -23.98 -0.26
CA ALA A 209 -8.15 -23.74 1.15
C ALA A 209 -9.60 -23.31 1.44
N ARG A 210 -10.24 -22.62 0.50
CA ARG A 210 -11.65 -22.21 0.62
C ARG A 210 -12.65 -23.36 0.39
N ASN A 211 -12.19 -24.51 -0.12
CA ASN A 211 -13.02 -25.68 -0.42
C ASN A 211 -14.30 -25.31 -1.21
N ILE A 212 -14.11 -24.48 -2.24
CA ILE A 212 -15.18 -24.00 -3.11
C ILE A 212 -15.59 -25.15 -4.06
N ASP A 213 -16.88 -25.21 -4.41
CA ASP A 213 -17.40 -26.19 -5.36
C ASP A 213 -16.74 -26.06 -6.74
N LEU A 214 -16.49 -27.19 -7.41
CA LEU A 214 -15.66 -27.25 -8.62
C LEU A 214 -16.25 -26.47 -9.80
N ASP A 215 -17.58 -26.35 -9.85
CA ASP A 215 -18.30 -25.62 -10.90
C ASP A 215 -18.44 -24.12 -10.60
N THR A 216 -17.89 -23.65 -9.48
CA THR A 216 -17.97 -22.24 -9.10
C THR A 216 -16.94 -21.42 -9.86
N GLU A 217 -17.41 -20.37 -10.54
CA GLU A 217 -16.53 -19.38 -11.15
C GLU A 217 -15.80 -18.56 -10.09
N VAL A 218 -14.48 -18.41 -10.24
CA VAL A 218 -13.62 -17.66 -9.33
C VAL A 218 -12.78 -16.65 -10.10
N PHE A 219 -12.64 -15.45 -9.55
CA PHE A 219 -11.91 -14.35 -10.18
C PHE A 219 -10.67 -14.00 -9.36
N SER A 220 -9.60 -13.64 -10.05
CA SER A 220 -8.42 -13.00 -9.45
C SER A 220 -8.18 -11.65 -10.13
N ARG A 221 -7.75 -10.65 -9.35
CA ARG A 221 -7.43 -9.30 -9.82
C ARG A 221 -5.99 -8.98 -9.49
N PHE A 222 -5.28 -8.41 -10.44
CA PHE A 222 -3.89 -8.00 -10.29
C PHE A 222 -3.76 -6.55 -10.75
N SER A 223 -3.08 -5.75 -9.94
CA SER A 223 -2.71 -4.38 -10.31
C SER A 223 -1.53 -4.44 -11.26
N LEU A 224 -1.59 -3.63 -12.31
CA LEU A 224 -0.48 -3.41 -13.23
C LEU A 224 -0.18 -1.91 -13.21
N ASP A 225 1.09 -1.58 -13.08
CA ASP A 225 1.58 -0.22 -13.29
C ASP A 225 1.60 0.06 -14.81
N GLY A 226 1.06 1.21 -15.21
CA GLY A 226 0.54 1.47 -16.56
C GLY A 226 1.33 2.48 -17.38
#